data_AF-A0A2V8F7H6-F1
#
_entry.id   AF-A0A2V8F7H6-F1
#
_cell.length_a   1.000
_cell.length_b   1.000
_cell.length_c   1.000
_cell.angle_alpha   90.00
_cell.angle_beta   90.00
_cell.angle_gamma   90.00
#
_symmetry.space_group_name_H-M   'P 1'
#
loop_
_entity.id
_entity.type
_entity.pdbx_description
1 polymer ?
#
loop_
_entity_poly.entity_id
_entity_poly.type
_entity_poly.pdbx_seq_one_letter_code
_entity_poly.pdbx_strand_id
1 'polypeptide(L)'
;MPRRSSRVTFPLVVVVGVLALFVLLSAQGPTSETVAVRAGRLFDAKVGTHLVDYIVLVRGDRIAEVGPANRVRIPSEARVIDLRGATVLPGLIDGHVHLTDGKGDQRQQATQSASASLRAGYRMNRVTSSDSGPTAGGDSSR
;
A
#
# COMPACT_ATOMS: atom_id res chain seq x y z
N MET A 1 6.20 21.24 71.00
CA MET A 1 6.07 19.88 70.42
C MET A 1 5.55 19.98 68.99
N PRO A 2 6.16 19.32 67.99
CA PRO A 2 5.96 19.62 66.56
C PRO A 2 4.87 18.75 65.91
N ARG A 3 3.93 19.35 65.16
CA ARG A 3 3.03 18.59 64.26
C ARG A 3 3.71 18.44 62.89
N ARG A 4 4.20 17.22 62.69
CA ARG A 4 4.80 16.60 61.51
C ARG A 4 3.99 16.86 60.23
N SER A 5 4.59 17.56 59.26
CA SER A 5 4.10 17.67 57.90
C SER A 5 4.19 16.31 57.20
N SER A 6 3.07 15.83 56.69
CA SER A 6 3.01 14.68 55.79
C SER A 6 1.79 14.86 54.91
N ARG A 7 1.89 14.42 53.64
CA ARG A 7 0.87 14.37 52.57
C ARG A 7 1.11 15.34 51.39
N VAL A 8 2.25 15.19 50.70
CA VAL A 8 2.37 15.63 49.29
C VAL A 8 3.01 14.55 48.40
N THR A 9 3.64 13.53 48.98
CA THR A 9 4.35 12.47 48.24
C THR A 9 3.44 11.47 47.52
N PHE A 10 2.23 11.22 48.04
CA PHE A 10 1.27 10.27 47.45
C PHE A 10 0.66 10.70 46.11
N PRO A 11 0.16 11.94 45.91
CA PRO A 11 -0.40 12.34 44.61
C PRO A 11 0.66 12.41 43.50
N LEU A 12 1.92 12.72 43.83
CA LEU A 12 3.00 12.83 42.86
C LEU A 12 3.35 11.48 42.21
N VAL A 13 3.43 10.40 42.99
CA VAL A 13 3.76 9.05 42.47
C VAL A 13 2.66 8.52 41.56
N VAL A 14 1.39 8.78 41.89
CA VAL A 14 0.24 8.40 41.06
C VAL A 14 0.24 9.17 39.74
N VAL A 15 0.51 10.48 39.78
CA VAL A 15 0.58 11.31 38.57
C VAL A 15 1.73 10.88 37.65
N VAL A 16 2.92 10.59 38.20
CA VAL A 16 4.05 10.08 37.43
C VAL A 16 3.76 8.70 36.83
N GLY A 17 3.11 7.81 37.59
CA GLY A 17 2.68 6.50 37.10
C GLY A 17 1.67 6.58 35.95
N VAL A 18 0.69 7.49 36.05
CA VAL A 18 -0.31 7.71 34.99
C VAL A 18 0.32 8.34 33.75
N LEU A 19 1.24 9.31 33.92
CA LEU A 19 2.00 9.90 32.81
C LEU A 19 2.89 8.88 32.11
N ALA A 20 3.60 8.04 32.85
CA ALA A 20 4.44 6.98 32.28
C ALA A 20 3.61 5.94 31.51
N LEU A 21 2.43 5.57 32.04
CA LEU A 21 1.51 4.67 31.37
C LEU A 21 0.92 5.29 30.08
N PHE A 22 0.61 6.59 30.10
CA PHE A 22 0.11 7.32 28.93
C PHE A 22 1.16 7.41 27.81
N VAL A 23 2.44 7.59 28.17
CA VAL A 23 3.56 7.56 27.21
C VAL A 23 3.75 6.18 26.60
N LEU A 24 3.61 5.10 27.39
CA LEU A 24 3.70 3.73 26.88
C LEU A 24 2.55 3.36 25.92
N LEU A 25 1.34 3.85 26.19
CA LEU A 25 0.17 3.62 25.34
C LEU A 25 0.23 4.40 24.02
N SER A 26 0.88 5.56 24.01
CA SER A 26 0.99 6.44 22.84
C SER A 26 2.13 6.07 21.88
N ALA A 27 2.99 5.11 22.25
CA ALA A 27 4.16 4.71 21.48
C ALA A 27 3.87 3.68 20.36
N GLN A 28 2.62 3.28 20.16
CA GLN A 28 2.24 2.35 19.10
C GLN A 28 2.09 3.11 17.77
N GLY A 29 3.21 3.27 17.05
CA GLY A 29 3.18 3.77 15.67
C GLY A 29 2.47 2.79 14.73
N PRO A 30 1.98 3.24 13.55
CA PRO A 30 1.33 2.37 12.60
C PRO A 30 2.29 1.23 12.19
N THR A 31 1.90 -0.01 12.45
CA THR A 31 2.64 -1.18 11.98
C THR A 31 2.38 -1.34 10.48
N SER A 32 3.29 -0.82 9.65
CA SER A 32 3.23 -1.08 8.22
C SER A 32 3.41 -2.58 7.98
N GLU A 33 2.37 -3.24 7.46
CA GLU A 33 2.41 -4.66 7.08
C GLU A 33 3.66 -4.90 6.23
N THR A 34 4.46 -5.89 6.62
CA THR A 34 5.64 -6.30 5.88
C THR A 34 5.34 -7.59 5.13
N VAL A 35 5.58 -7.60 3.83
CA VAL A 35 5.36 -8.75 2.95
C VAL A 35 6.66 -9.09 2.26
N ALA A 36 7.08 -10.35 2.32
CA ALA A 36 8.23 -10.86 1.59
C ALA A 36 7.76 -11.75 0.45
N VAL A 37 8.00 -11.35 -0.79
CA VAL A 37 7.71 -12.15 -1.98
C VAL A 37 8.98 -12.90 -2.36
N ARG A 38 8.98 -14.23 -2.25
CA ARG A 38 10.11 -15.07 -2.65
C ARG A 38 9.89 -15.56 -4.08
N ALA A 39 10.61 -14.96 -5.03
CA ALA A 39 10.49 -15.24 -6.45
C ALA A 39 11.48 -16.33 -6.89
N GLY A 40 11.00 -17.36 -7.58
CA GLY A 40 11.88 -18.30 -8.28
C GLY A 40 12.65 -17.63 -9.40
N ARG A 41 11.92 -16.82 -10.19
CA ARG A 41 12.49 -15.89 -11.18
C ARG A 41 11.89 -14.51 -10.97
N LEU A 42 12.70 -13.47 -10.98
CA LEU A 42 12.28 -12.07 -10.97
C LEU A 42 12.68 -11.43 -12.30
N PHE A 43 11.72 -10.90 -13.05
CA PHE A 43 12.01 -10.21 -14.29
C PHE A 43 12.50 -8.78 -14.00
N ASP A 44 13.71 -8.47 -14.42
CA ASP A 44 14.25 -7.11 -14.42
C ASP A 44 13.92 -6.43 -15.75
N ALA A 45 12.92 -5.55 -15.74
CA ALA A 45 12.48 -4.84 -16.93
C ALA A 45 13.49 -3.81 -17.45
N LYS A 46 14.47 -3.37 -16.65
CA LYS A 46 15.49 -2.42 -17.10
C LYS A 46 16.50 -3.07 -18.03
N VAL A 47 16.85 -4.33 -17.74
CA VAL A 47 17.87 -5.09 -18.48
C VAL A 47 17.24 -6.15 -19.38
N GLY A 48 15.97 -6.50 -19.15
CA GLY A 48 15.24 -7.49 -19.95
C GLY A 48 15.63 -8.93 -19.64
N THR A 49 16.02 -9.22 -18.39
CA THR A 49 16.50 -10.55 -17.98
C THR A 49 15.77 -11.10 -16.76
N HIS A 50 15.95 -12.39 -16.49
CA HIS A 50 15.43 -13.04 -15.29
C HIS A 50 16.54 -13.25 -14.24
N LEU A 51 16.32 -12.71 -13.05
CA LEU A 51 17.12 -12.94 -11.85
C LEU A 51 16.56 -14.16 -11.10
N VAL A 52 17.41 -15.06 -10.62
CA VAL A 52 16.99 -16.34 -10.02
C VAL A 52 17.10 -16.32 -8.50
N ASP A 53 16.07 -16.82 -7.81
CA ASP A 53 15.95 -16.88 -6.34
C ASP A 53 16.17 -15.52 -5.67
N TYR A 54 15.21 -14.61 -5.92
CA TYR A 54 15.21 -13.25 -5.39
C TYR A 54 14.07 -13.03 -4.42
N ILE A 55 14.27 -12.12 -3.47
CA ILE A 55 13.26 -11.66 -2.53
C ILE A 55 12.94 -10.19 -2.85
N VAL A 56 11.64 -9.88 -2.90
CA VAL A 56 11.11 -8.52 -2.89
C VAL A 56 10.46 -8.29 -1.54
N LEU A 57 11.05 -7.42 -0.71
CA LEU A 57 10.50 -7.02 0.57
C LEU A 57 9.67 -5.75 0.39
N VAL A 58 8.41 -5.82 0.80
CA VAL A 58 7.44 -4.72 0.73
C VAL A 58 7.08 -4.33 2.16
N ARG A 59 7.06 -3.03 2.45
CA ARG A 59 6.59 -2.48 3.72
C ARG A 59 5.51 -1.45 3.43
N GLY A 60 4.28 -1.74 3.85
CA GLY A 60 3.11 -0.94 3.50
C GLY A 60 2.92 -0.88 1.99
N ASP A 61 3.03 0.31 1.42
CA ASP A 61 2.82 0.60 0.00
C ASP A 61 4.11 0.65 -0.84
N ARG A 62 5.28 0.43 -0.23
CA ARG A 62 6.58 0.58 -0.89
C ARG A 62 7.42 -0.69 -0.87
N ILE A 63 8.18 -0.87 -1.95
CA ILE A 63 9.27 -1.85 -1.99
C ILE A 63 10.40 -1.31 -1.11
N ALA A 64 10.72 -2.04 -0.04
CA ALA A 64 11.77 -1.70 0.91
C ALA A 64 13.14 -2.23 0.45
N GLU A 65 13.19 -3.44 -0.10
CA GLU A 65 14.42 -4.08 -0.54
C GLU A 65 14.13 -5.10 -1.65
N VAL A 66 15.07 -5.24 -2.59
CA VAL A 66 15.07 -6.30 -3.60
C VAL A 66 16.48 -6.87 -3.69
N GLY A 67 16.61 -8.19 -3.61
CA GLY A 67 17.92 -8.83 -3.72
C GLY A 67 17.88 -10.35 -3.74
N PRO A 68 19.04 -10.99 -3.93
CA PRO A 68 19.17 -12.44 -3.85
C PRO A 68 18.66 -12.98 -2.51
N ALA A 69 18.02 -14.15 -2.52
CA ALA A 69 17.37 -14.72 -1.34
C ALA A 69 18.34 -15.01 -0.18
N ASN A 70 19.63 -15.21 -0.48
CA ASN A 70 20.67 -15.40 0.53
C ASN A 70 21.20 -14.09 1.16
N ARG A 71 20.79 -12.92 0.66
CA ARG A 71 21.21 -11.60 1.19
C ARG A 71 20.09 -10.87 1.91
N VAL A 72 18.86 -10.95 1.40
CA VAL A 72 17.72 -10.24 1.99
C VAL A 72 17.25 -10.97 3.25
N ARG A 73 17.24 -10.26 4.38
CA ARG A 73 16.72 -10.80 5.64
C ARG A 73 15.22 -10.55 5.72
N ILE A 74 14.43 -11.63 5.77
CA ILE A 74 12.99 -11.55 5.99
C ILE A 74 12.73 -11.36 7.49
N PRO A 75 12.08 -10.27 7.93
CA PRO A 75 11.66 -10.09 9.32
C PRO A 75 10.68 -11.19 9.76
N SER A 76 10.73 -11.59 11.04
CA SER A 76 9.91 -12.68 11.58
C SER A 76 8.40 -12.46 11.46
N GLU A 77 7.99 -11.20 11.50
CA GLU A 77 6.62 -10.72 11.42
C GLU A 77 6.12 -10.58 9.98
N ALA A 78 7.01 -10.73 8.99
CA ALA A 78 6.66 -10.54 7.60
C ALA A 78 5.80 -11.71 7.07
N ARG A 79 4.74 -11.37 6.36
CA ARG A 79 3.96 -12.35 5.60
C ARG A 79 4.78 -12.81 4.39
N VAL A 80 5.06 -14.10 4.30
CA VAL A 80 5.81 -14.67 3.17
C VAL A 80 4.85 -15.15 2.09
N ILE A 81 5.07 -14.70 0.85
CA ILE A 81 4.43 -15.21 -0.36
C ILE A 81 5.48 -16.02 -1.12
N ASP A 82 5.32 -17.34 -1.13
CA ASP A 82 6.26 -18.25 -1.78
C ASP A 82 5.89 -18.49 -3.25
N LEU A 83 6.72 -17.95 -4.14
CA LEU A 83 6.58 -18.03 -5.60
C LEU A 83 7.83 -18.67 -6.23
N ARG A 84 8.51 -19.58 -5.51
CA ARG A 84 9.71 -20.29 -6.02
C ARG A 84 9.48 -21.04 -7.33
N GLY A 85 8.25 -21.43 -7.66
CA GLY A 85 7.89 -22.06 -8.94
C GLY A 85 7.54 -21.09 -10.07
N ALA A 86 7.43 -19.79 -9.79
CA ALA A 86 6.84 -18.81 -10.70
C ALA A 86 7.85 -17.72 -11.12
N THR A 87 7.45 -16.96 -12.15
CA THR A 87 8.13 -15.72 -12.54
C THR A 87 7.35 -14.52 -11.99
N VAL A 88 8.01 -13.68 -11.21
CA VAL A 88 7.49 -12.42 -10.69
C VAL A 88 7.83 -11.30 -11.68
N LEU A 89 6.82 -10.54 -12.07
CA LEU A 89 6.91 -9.40 -12.96
C LEU A 89 6.66 -8.11 -12.18
N PRO A 90 7.13 -6.95 -12.66
CA PRO A 90 6.56 -5.66 -12.28
C PRO A 90 5.04 -5.64 -12.53
N GLY A 91 4.32 -4.81 -11.78
CA GLY A 91 2.89 -4.60 -12.04
C GLY A 91 2.66 -4.13 -13.48
N LEU A 92 1.71 -4.74 -14.19
CA LEU A 92 1.41 -4.35 -15.56
C LEU A 92 0.72 -2.98 -15.59
N ILE A 93 1.00 -2.21 -16.63
CA ILE A 93 0.43 -0.87 -16.85
C ILE A 93 -0.40 -0.92 -18.12
N ASP A 94 -1.67 -0.52 -18.03
CA ASP A 94 -2.52 -0.30 -19.19
C ASP A 94 -2.53 1.21 -19.54
N GLY A 95 -2.04 1.51 -20.74
CA GLY A 95 -1.94 2.87 -21.27
C GLY A 95 -3.23 3.39 -21.89
N HIS A 96 -4.21 2.53 -22.17
CA HIS A 96 -5.44 2.93 -22.84
C HIS A 96 -6.60 2.01 -22.47
N VAL A 97 -7.40 2.45 -21.51
CA VAL A 97 -8.61 1.73 -21.08
C VAL A 97 -9.81 2.67 -20.97
N HIS A 98 -10.96 2.19 -21.43
CA HIS A 98 -12.24 2.81 -21.15
C HIS A 98 -12.84 2.19 -19.89
N LEU A 99 -12.98 2.99 -18.84
CA LEU A 99 -13.62 2.53 -17.59
C LEU A 99 -15.15 2.60 -17.65
N THR A 100 -15.71 3.39 -18.56
CA THR A 100 -17.15 3.61 -18.73
C THR A 100 -17.52 3.60 -20.21
N ASP A 101 -18.78 3.34 -20.51
CA ASP A 101 -19.36 3.36 -21.86
C ASP A 101 -20.15 4.65 -22.17
N GLY A 102 -20.15 5.60 -21.23
CA GLY A 102 -20.88 6.87 -21.33
C GLY A 102 -22.39 6.77 -21.05
N LYS A 103 -22.90 5.61 -20.63
CA LYS A 103 -24.33 5.36 -20.34
C LYS A 103 -24.50 4.87 -18.90
N GLY A 104 -25.71 4.97 -18.35
CA GLY A 104 -26.04 4.40 -17.03
C GLY A 104 -25.20 4.94 -15.86
N ASP A 105 -25.04 4.14 -14.80
CA ASP A 105 -24.22 4.50 -13.63
C ASP A 105 -22.73 4.32 -13.93
N GLN A 106 -22.12 5.41 -14.38
CA GLN A 106 -20.71 5.48 -14.72
C GLN A 106 -19.77 5.17 -13.54
N ARG A 107 -20.17 5.47 -12.30
CA ARG A 107 -19.33 5.22 -11.12
C ARG A 107 -19.27 3.73 -10.84
N GLN A 108 -20.40 3.05 -10.95
CA GLN A 108 -20.47 1.61 -10.81
C GLN A 108 -19.67 0.90 -11.91
N GLN A 109 -19.82 1.31 -13.17
CA GLN A 109 -19.02 0.78 -14.28
C GLN A 109 -17.52 0.98 -14.06
N ALA A 110 -17.10 2.20 -13.71
CA ALA A 110 -15.68 2.48 -13.51
C ALA A 110 -15.07 1.61 -12.40
N THR A 111 -15.83 1.39 -11.32
CA THR A 111 -15.41 0.51 -10.23
C THR A 111 -15.30 -0.95 -10.69
N GLN A 112 -16.26 -1.43 -11.47
CA GLN A 112 -16.24 -2.78 -12.04
C GLN A 112 -15.06 -2.97 -13.00
N SER A 113 -14.86 -2.05 -13.94
CA SER A 113 -13.76 -2.07 -14.92
C SER A 113 -12.38 -2.00 -14.24
N ALA A 114 -12.23 -1.14 -13.23
CA ALA A 114 -10.99 -1.07 -12.43
C ALA A 114 -10.74 -2.37 -11.66
N SER A 115 -11.79 -2.95 -11.05
CA SER A 115 -11.67 -4.22 -10.33
C SER A 115 -11.30 -5.39 -11.25
N ALA A 116 -11.82 -5.40 -12.48
CA ALA A 116 -11.48 -6.39 -13.50
C ALA A 116 -10.01 -6.25 -13.93
N SER A 117 -9.56 -5.01 -14.17
CA SER A 117 -8.16 -4.72 -14.53
C SER A 117 -7.17 -5.18 -13.46
N LEU A 118 -7.48 -4.91 -12.19
CA LEU A 118 -6.65 -5.35 -11.07
C LEU A 118 -6.55 -6.87 -10.98
N ARG A 119 -7.68 -7.57 -11.18
CA ARG A 119 -7.71 -9.05 -11.21
C ARG A 119 -6.92 -9.63 -12.38
N ALA A 120 -6.88 -8.93 -13.51
CA ALA A 120 -6.08 -9.30 -14.67
C ALA A 120 -4.58 -9.01 -14.49
N GLY A 121 -4.17 -8.39 -13.38
CA GLY A 121 -2.77 -8.12 -13.06
C GLY A 121 -2.29 -6.71 -13.41
N TYR A 122 -3.17 -5.84 -13.90
CA TYR A 122 -2.86 -4.43 -14.12
C TYR A 122 -2.88 -3.67 -12.79
N ARG A 123 -1.79 -2.97 -12.49
CA ARG A 123 -1.64 -2.17 -11.26
C ARG A 123 -1.90 -0.69 -11.49
N MET A 124 -1.86 -0.23 -12.74
CA MET A 124 -2.15 1.15 -13.10
C MET A 124 -2.90 1.22 -14.42
N ASN A 125 -3.98 1.99 -14.43
CA ASN A 125 -4.79 2.29 -15.60
C ASN A 125 -4.74 3.80 -15.82
N ARG A 126 -4.41 4.25 -17.03
CA ARG A 126 -4.55 5.66 -17.41
C ARG A 126 -5.81 5.85 -18.24
N VAL A 127 -6.80 6.56 -17.69
CA VAL A 127 -7.94 7.04 -18.47
C VAL A 127 -7.48 8.27 -19.24
N THR A 128 -7.25 8.12 -20.55
CA THR A 128 -7.13 9.27 -21.45
C THR A 128 -8.54 9.69 -21.81
N SER A 129 -9.10 10.68 -21.11
CA SER A 129 -10.34 11.30 -21.56
C SER A 129 -10.10 11.83 -22.97
N SER A 130 -10.90 11.39 -23.95
CA SER A 130 -11.08 12.20 -25.15
C SER A 130 -11.70 13.50 -24.68
N ASP A 131 -11.01 14.62 -24.89
CA ASP A 131 -11.64 15.94 -24.88
C ASP A 131 -12.75 15.91 -25.94
N SER A 132 -13.95 15.50 -25.54
CA SER A 132 -15.16 16.00 -26.17
C SER A 132 -15.32 17.41 -25.61
N GLY A 133 -14.76 18.40 -26.30
CA GLY A 133 -15.01 19.80 -26.02
C GLY A 133 -16.51 20.08 -25.87
N PRO A 134 -16.90 21.19 -25.22
CA PRO A 134 -18.30 21.49 -24.95
C PRO A 134 -19.09 21.39 -26.26
N THR A 135 -20.03 20.45 -26.33
CA THR A 135 -20.99 20.35 -27.43
C THR A 135 -21.73 21.67 -27.48
N ALA A 136 -21.42 22.49 -28.48
CA ALA A 136 -22.18 23.70 -28.78
C ALA A 136 -23.62 23.27 -29.03
N GLY A 137 -24.48 23.49 -28.02
CA GLY A 137 -25.91 23.36 -28.16
C GLY A 137 -26.38 24.40 -29.15
N GLY A 138 -26.67 23.99 -30.37
CA GLY A 138 -27.42 24.78 -31.32
C GLY A 138 -28.85 24.93 -30.79
N ASP A 139 -29.17 26.13 -30.32
CA ASP A 139 -30.55 26.57 -30.24
C ASP A 139 -30.99 26.98 -31.64
N SER A 140 -31.76 26.09 -32.26
CA SER A 140 -32.50 26.38 -33.47
C SER A 140 -33.95 25.91 -33.29
N SER A 141 -34.79 26.71 -32.61
CA SER A 141 -36.19 26.90 -33.04
C SER A 141 -37.03 27.73 -32.06
N ARG A 142 -37.58 28.83 -32.62
CA ARG A 142 -38.94 29.38 -32.44
C ARG A 142 -39.32 30.02 -31.11
#